data_AF-A0A291PHV2-F1
#
_entry.id   AF-A0A291PHV2-F1
#
_cell.length_a   1.000
_cell.length_b   1.000
_cell.length_c   1.000
_cell.angle_alpha   90.00
_cell.angle_beta   90.00
_cell.angle_gamma   90.00
#
_symmetry.space_group_name_H-M   'P 1'
#
loop_
_entity.id
_entity.type
_entity.pdbx_description
1 polymer ?
#
loop_
_entity_poly.entity_id
_entity_poly.type
_entity_poly.pdbx_seq_one_letter_code
_entity_poly.pdbx_strand_id
1 'polypeptide(L)'
;MSVSRRKQMDAPAVCQALVSWALTQPTVQGVALVGSYARGAARAESDMDIMILTTAPQGYRENGAWVRDVAWPAEMGLPQQIQDEDHGAVWSRRVWFAAKGDEVELSFGLPSWADTTPLDGGTYRVVSDGCRILYDPAALLEKLLRAVRQN
;
A
#
# COMPACT_ATOMS: atom_id res chain seq x y z
N MET A 1 -15.45 -25.70 -22.79
CA MET A 1 -14.60 -25.44 -21.62
C MET A 1 -14.99 -24.07 -21.08
N SER A 2 -15.64 -24.00 -19.92
CA SER A 2 -16.00 -22.71 -19.33
C SER A 2 -14.74 -22.10 -18.74
N VAL A 3 -14.27 -21.00 -19.31
CA VAL A 3 -13.26 -20.17 -18.65
C VAL A 3 -13.98 -19.57 -17.44
N SER A 4 -13.79 -20.17 -16.25
CA SER A 4 -14.24 -19.56 -15.01
C SER A 4 -13.75 -18.12 -15.00
N ARG A 5 -14.68 -17.15 -14.97
CA ARG A 5 -14.33 -15.75 -14.72
C ARG A 5 -13.57 -15.74 -13.39
N ARG A 6 -12.26 -15.48 -13.46
CA ARG A 6 -11.44 -15.34 -12.27
C ARG A 6 -12.03 -14.18 -11.45
N LYS A 7 -12.31 -14.43 -10.17
CA LYS A 7 -12.67 -13.35 -9.25
C LYS A 7 -11.40 -12.53 -9.01
N GLN A 8 -11.44 -11.24 -9.32
CA GLN A 8 -10.37 -10.31 -8.97
C GLN A 8 -10.25 -10.23 -7.44
N MET A 9 -9.04 -9.96 -6.93
CA MET A 9 -8.81 -9.70 -5.50
C MET A 9 -9.85 -8.72 -4.96
N ASP A 10 -10.40 -9.01 -3.78
CA ASP A 10 -11.33 -8.11 -3.09
C ASP A 10 -10.55 -6.94 -2.46
N ALA A 11 -10.20 -5.97 -3.30
CA ALA A 11 -9.41 -4.81 -2.87
C ALA A 11 -10.04 -4.06 -1.68
N PRO A 12 -11.36 -3.83 -1.59
CA PRO A 12 -11.98 -3.30 -0.39
C PRO A 12 -11.68 -4.11 0.88
N ALA A 13 -11.79 -5.45 0.83
CA ALA A 13 -11.48 -6.30 1.98
C ALA A 13 -10.00 -6.22 2.37
N VAL A 14 -9.09 -6.19 1.40
CA VAL A 14 -7.65 -6.00 1.64
C VAL A 14 -7.36 -4.64 2.27
N CYS A 15 -7.94 -3.55 1.75
CA CYS A 15 -7.82 -2.22 2.36
C CYS A 15 -8.29 -2.23 3.82
N GLN A 16 -9.43 -2.86 4.11
CA GLN A 16 -9.99 -2.93 5.46
C GLN A 16 -9.05 -3.69 6.42
N ALA A 17 -8.47 -4.81 5.96
CA ALA A 17 -7.52 -5.59 6.74
C ALA A 17 -6.27 -4.77 7.09
N LEU A 18 -5.72 -4.05 6.10
CA LEU A 18 -4.54 -3.21 6.28
C LEU A 18 -4.80 -1.99 7.18
N VAL A 19 -5.97 -1.36 7.07
CA VAL A 19 -6.36 -0.26 7.97
C VAL A 19 -6.54 -0.77 9.40
N SER A 20 -7.18 -1.93 9.58
CA SER A 20 -7.37 -2.54 10.90
C SER A 20 -6.03 -2.87 11.55
N TRP A 21 -5.09 -3.41 10.78
CA TRP A 21 -3.72 -3.60 11.22
C TRP A 21 -3.05 -2.27 11.57
N ALA A 22 -3.08 -1.28 10.69
CA ALA A 22 -2.44 0.03 10.90
C ALA A 22 -2.92 0.74 12.17
N LEU A 23 -4.21 0.62 12.53
CA LEU A 23 -4.77 1.17 13.77
C LEU A 23 -4.13 0.59 15.04
N THR A 24 -3.56 -0.61 14.98
CA THR A 24 -2.84 -1.23 16.10
C THR A 24 -1.36 -0.84 16.15
N GLN A 25 -0.88 -0.10 15.15
CA GLN A 25 0.52 0.25 14.99
C GLN A 25 0.78 1.71 15.39
N PRO A 26 1.37 1.98 16.57
CA PRO A 26 1.53 3.35 17.06
C PRO A 26 2.49 4.21 16.21
N THR A 27 3.33 3.58 15.39
CA THR A 27 4.29 4.28 14.51
C THR A 27 3.69 4.63 13.16
N VAL A 28 2.55 4.06 12.76
CA VAL A 28 1.92 4.35 11.47
C VAL A 28 1.20 5.70 11.53
N GLN A 29 1.50 6.56 10.56
CA GLN A 29 1.02 7.94 10.46
C GLN A 29 0.14 8.18 9.23
N GLY A 30 0.13 7.25 8.27
CA GLY A 30 -0.73 7.31 7.10
C GLY A 30 -0.67 6.04 6.27
N VAL A 31 -1.77 5.72 5.61
CA VAL A 31 -1.90 4.62 4.65
C VAL A 31 -2.70 5.11 3.45
N ALA A 32 -2.14 4.91 2.25
CA ALA A 32 -2.81 5.18 0.99
C ALA A 32 -2.77 3.97 0.07
N LEU A 33 -3.87 3.74 -0.64
CA LEU A 33 -3.88 2.94 -1.86
C LEU A 33 -3.34 3.79 -2.99
N VAL A 34 -2.35 3.30 -3.74
CA VAL A 34 -1.77 4.02 -4.88
C VAL A 34 -1.89 3.21 -6.17
N GLY A 35 -1.50 3.80 -7.29
CA GLY A 35 -1.41 3.12 -8.57
C GLY A 35 -2.76 2.69 -9.14
N SER A 36 -2.75 1.54 -9.84
CA SER A 36 -3.85 1.13 -10.72
C SER A 36 -5.19 0.91 -10.00
N TYR A 37 -5.16 0.35 -8.78
CA TYR A 37 -6.35 0.17 -7.95
C TYR A 37 -6.90 1.50 -7.42
N ALA A 38 -6.03 2.47 -7.11
CA ALA A 38 -6.46 3.79 -6.65
C ALA A 38 -7.23 4.56 -7.74
N ARG A 39 -6.82 4.43 -9.01
CA ARG A 39 -7.45 5.11 -10.16
C ARG A 39 -8.53 4.29 -10.89
N GLY A 40 -8.85 3.09 -10.41
CA GLY A 40 -9.88 2.23 -11.02
C GLY A 40 -9.49 1.62 -12.38
N ALA A 41 -8.19 1.47 -12.64
CA ALA A 41 -7.65 0.92 -13.89
C ALA A 41 -6.92 -0.44 -13.70
N ALA A 42 -7.07 -1.06 -12.53
CA ALA A 42 -6.47 -2.35 -12.21
C ALA A 42 -7.00 -3.47 -13.10
N ARG A 43 -6.09 -4.33 -13.56
CA ARG A 43 -6.36 -5.54 -14.35
C ARG A 43 -6.34 -6.77 -13.45
N ALA A 44 -6.66 -7.94 -14.00
CA ALA A 44 -6.70 -9.19 -13.23
C ALA A 44 -5.31 -9.64 -12.74
N GLU A 45 -4.25 -9.14 -13.37
CA GLU A 45 -2.84 -9.37 -13.05
C GLU A 45 -2.19 -8.19 -12.32
N SER A 46 -2.93 -7.12 -12.05
CA SER A 46 -2.41 -5.98 -11.30
C SER A 46 -2.23 -6.35 -9.83
N ASP A 47 -1.05 -6.06 -9.32
CA ASP A 47 -0.74 -5.94 -7.91
C ASP A 47 -1.44 -4.71 -7.30
N MET A 48 -1.66 -4.78 -5.98
CA MET A 48 -2.23 -3.71 -5.21
C MET A 48 -1.14 -2.98 -4.43
N ASP A 49 -0.90 -1.73 -4.83
CA ASP A 49 0.14 -0.88 -4.23
C ASP A 49 -0.39 -0.11 -3.03
N ILE A 50 0.30 -0.22 -1.91
CA ILE A 50 -0.02 0.46 -0.65
C ILE A 50 1.19 1.26 -0.21
N MET A 51 0.98 2.55 0.04
CA MET A 51 1.97 3.43 0.66
C MET A 51 1.66 3.57 2.15
N ILE A 52 2.61 3.21 3.02
CA ILE A 52 2.53 3.31 4.47
C ILE A 52 3.56 4.33 4.94
N LEU A 53 3.08 5.42 5.54
CA LEU A 53 3.92 6.40 6.22
C LEU A 53 4.05 6.00 7.68
N THR A 54 5.29 5.83 8.14
CA THR A 54 5.59 5.43 9.52
C THR A 54 6.86 6.09 10.03
N THR A 55 6.93 6.33 11.34
CA THR A 55 8.15 6.82 11.99
C THR A 55 9.24 5.75 12.15
N ALA A 56 8.94 4.47 11.85
CA ALA A 56 9.86 3.36 12.05
C ALA A 56 9.91 2.38 10.85
N PRO A 57 10.17 2.84 9.61
CA PRO A 57 10.10 1.99 8.42
C PRO A 57 11.06 0.80 8.47
N GLN A 58 12.27 0.98 9.01
CA GLN A 58 13.25 -0.12 9.10
C GLN A 58 12.84 -1.20 10.11
N GLY A 59 12.08 -0.84 11.17
CA GLY A 59 11.57 -1.82 12.12
C GLY A 59 10.63 -2.84 11.47
N TYR A 60 9.82 -2.41 10.50
CA TYR A 60 8.97 -3.31 9.69
C TYR A 60 9.77 -4.17 8.70
N ARG A 61 10.93 -3.67 8.25
CA ARG A 61 11.83 -4.42 7.37
C ARG A 61 12.50 -5.55 8.13
N GLU A 62 13.13 -5.22 9.25
CA GLU A 62 13.90 -6.13 10.10
C GLU A 62 13.02 -7.21 10.75
N ASN A 63 11.83 -6.84 11.21
CA ASN A 63 10.87 -7.78 11.76
C ASN A 63 9.69 -7.97 10.80
N GLY A 64 9.69 -9.06 10.04
CA GLY A 64 8.61 -9.39 9.11
C GLY A 64 7.39 -10.12 9.70
N ALA A 65 7.36 -10.39 11.01
CA ALA A 65 6.28 -11.16 11.63
C ALA A 65 4.90 -10.48 11.49
N TRP A 66 4.86 -9.15 11.45
CA TRP A 66 3.63 -8.37 11.34
C TRP A 66 2.79 -8.71 10.10
N VAL A 67 3.40 -9.24 9.03
CA VAL A 67 2.68 -9.63 7.81
C VAL A 67 1.66 -10.72 8.12
N ARG A 68 1.92 -11.55 9.16
CA ARG A 68 1.00 -12.58 9.65
C ARG A 68 -0.08 -12.03 10.58
N ASP A 69 0.13 -10.86 11.16
CA ASP A 69 -0.83 -10.19 12.03
C ASP A 69 -1.89 -9.42 11.25
N VAL A 70 -1.63 -9.15 9.97
CA VAL A 70 -2.66 -8.63 9.04
C VAL A 70 -3.71 -9.73 8.83
N ALA A 71 -4.95 -9.41 9.17
CA ALA A 71 -6.09 -10.31 8.96
C ALA A 71 -6.51 -10.34 7.48
N TRP A 72 -5.66 -10.92 6.62
CA TRP A 72 -5.90 -11.05 5.18
C TRP A 72 -7.24 -11.72 4.89
N PRO A 73 -7.94 -11.34 3.80
CA PRO A 73 -9.16 -12.00 3.37
C PRO A 73 -8.99 -13.52 3.28
N ALA A 74 -9.97 -14.28 3.81
CA ALA A 74 -9.85 -15.73 3.94
C ALA A 74 -9.65 -16.45 2.59
N GLU A 75 -10.20 -15.87 1.51
CA GLU A 75 -10.05 -16.37 0.14
C GLU A 75 -8.61 -16.28 -0.41
N MET A 76 -7.80 -15.35 0.10
CA MET A 76 -6.38 -15.22 -0.29
C MET A 76 -5.51 -16.25 0.43
N GLY A 77 -5.96 -16.72 1.59
CA GLY A 77 -5.22 -17.61 2.46
C GLY A 77 -4.01 -16.93 3.09
N LEU A 78 -3.01 -17.73 3.48
CA LEU A 78 -1.79 -17.22 4.08
C LEU A 78 -0.77 -16.75 3.03
N PRO A 79 0.06 -15.73 3.32
CA PRO A 79 1.20 -15.37 2.50
C PRO A 79 2.06 -16.59 2.13
N GLN A 80 2.35 -16.75 0.84
CA GLN A 80 3.15 -17.85 0.29
C GLN A 80 4.59 -17.44 -0.01
N GLN A 81 4.78 -16.19 -0.42
CA GLN A 81 6.09 -15.63 -0.72
C GLN A 81 6.14 -14.17 -0.28
N ILE A 82 7.32 -13.74 0.17
CA ILE A 82 7.63 -12.38 0.55
C ILE A 82 8.96 -11.98 -0.09
N GLN A 83 9.04 -10.77 -0.60
CA GLN A 83 10.27 -10.20 -1.15
C GLN A 83 10.32 -8.70 -0.85
N ASP A 84 11.50 -8.22 -0.48
CA ASP A 84 11.72 -6.80 -0.26
C ASP A 84 12.41 -6.16 -1.48
N GLU A 85 12.05 -4.92 -1.78
CA GLU A 85 12.64 -4.10 -2.85
C GLU A 85 12.97 -2.69 -2.35
N ASP A 86 14.02 -2.08 -2.87
CA ASP A 86 14.45 -0.72 -2.52
C ASP A 86 14.13 0.25 -3.68
N HIS A 87 13.44 1.35 -3.35
CA HIS A 87 13.02 2.39 -4.30
C HIS A 87 13.59 3.77 -3.93
N GLY A 88 14.75 3.78 -3.29
CA GLY A 88 15.43 4.99 -2.83
C GLY A 88 14.85 5.52 -1.51
N ALA A 89 13.91 6.46 -1.59
CA ALA A 89 13.33 7.11 -0.41
C ALA A 89 12.37 6.20 0.40
N VAL A 90 11.92 5.12 -0.23
CA VAL A 90 11.04 4.10 0.35
C VAL A 90 11.59 2.71 -0.01
N TRP A 91 11.19 1.71 0.76
CA TRP A 91 11.38 0.31 0.42
C TRP A 91 10.00 -0.36 0.42
N SER A 92 9.83 -1.46 -0.30
CA SER A 92 8.57 -2.19 -0.32
C SER A 92 8.74 -3.65 0.06
N ARG A 93 7.66 -4.21 0.61
CA ARG A 93 7.48 -5.64 0.84
C ARG A 93 6.39 -6.14 -0.08
N ARG A 94 6.75 -6.95 -1.08
CA ARG A 94 5.83 -7.66 -1.95
C ARG A 94 5.38 -8.95 -1.26
N VAL A 95 4.07 -9.18 -1.22
CA VAL A 95 3.45 -10.34 -0.59
C VAL A 95 2.58 -11.06 -1.62
N TRP A 96 2.93 -12.31 -1.93
CA TRP A 96 2.16 -13.15 -2.84
C TRP A 96 1.35 -14.19 -2.10
N PHE A 97 0.15 -14.43 -2.61
CA PHE A 97 -0.80 -15.41 -2.09
C PHE A 97 -0.98 -16.58 -3.06
N ALA A 98 -1.82 -17.54 -2.69
CA ALA A 98 -1.97 -18.80 -3.44
C ALA A 98 -2.53 -18.58 -4.85
N ALA A 99 -3.44 -17.63 -5.03
CA ALA A 99 -3.99 -17.32 -6.34
C ALA A 99 -3.03 -16.43 -7.15
N LYS A 100 -2.74 -16.83 -8.38
CA LYS A 100 -1.89 -16.05 -9.28
C LYS A 100 -2.51 -14.66 -9.51
N GLY A 101 -1.79 -13.60 -9.16
CA GLY A 101 -2.23 -12.21 -9.27
C GLY A 101 -2.75 -11.61 -7.96
N ASP A 102 -2.94 -12.43 -6.92
CA ASP A 102 -3.15 -11.94 -5.56
C ASP A 102 -1.78 -11.55 -5.00
N GLU A 103 -1.43 -10.30 -5.25
CA GLU A 103 -0.18 -9.70 -4.87
C GLU A 103 -0.44 -8.31 -4.28
N VAL A 104 0.17 -8.06 -3.12
CA VAL A 104 0.09 -6.76 -2.44
C VAL A 104 1.51 -6.25 -2.23
N GLU A 105 1.79 -5.06 -2.74
CA GLU A 105 3.04 -4.36 -2.50
C GLU A 105 2.86 -3.34 -1.38
N LEU A 106 3.59 -3.51 -0.29
CA LEU A 106 3.52 -2.69 0.91
C LEU A 106 4.77 -1.80 0.98
N SER A 107 4.69 -0.59 0.45
CA SER A 107 5.76 0.41 0.50
C SER A 107 5.78 1.14 1.83
N PHE A 108 6.97 1.27 2.43
CA PHE A 108 7.20 1.94 3.70
C PHE A 108 8.11 3.15 3.52
N GLY A 109 7.65 4.31 3.98
CA GLY A 109 8.39 5.56 3.97
C GLY A 109 8.25 6.33 5.28
N LEU A 110 9.18 7.26 5.50
CA LEU A 110 9.05 8.25 6.58
C LEU A 110 7.91 9.24 6.26
N PRO A 111 7.33 9.92 7.27
CA PRO A 111 6.34 10.98 7.05
C PRO A 111 6.81 12.07 6.08
N SER A 112 8.12 12.34 6.02
CA SER A 112 8.74 13.32 5.11
C SER A 112 8.58 12.96 3.63
N TRP A 113 8.22 11.72 3.29
CA TRP A 113 7.83 11.36 1.91
C TRP A 113 6.65 12.20 1.40
N ALA A 114 5.79 12.66 2.32
CA ALA A 114 4.64 13.52 2.03
C ALA A 114 4.95 15.03 2.15
N ASP A 115 6.22 15.42 2.30
CA ASP A 115 6.60 16.83 2.32
C ASP A 115 6.28 17.51 0.98
N THR A 116 5.76 18.74 1.07
CA THR A 116 5.32 19.51 -0.09
C THR A 116 6.25 20.69 -0.41
N THR A 117 7.30 20.89 0.39
CA THR A 117 8.18 22.07 0.31
C THR A 117 9.66 21.68 0.48
N PRO A 118 10.35 21.27 -0.60
CA PRO A 118 9.81 21.05 -1.95
C PRO A 118 9.05 19.72 -2.05
N LEU A 119 8.11 19.64 -2.99
CA LEU A 119 7.49 18.37 -3.35
C LEU A 119 8.47 17.52 -4.20
N ASP A 120 8.78 16.31 -3.75
CA ASP A 120 9.61 15.37 -4.49
C ASP A 120 8.94 14.91 -5.80
N GLY A 121 9.71 14.81 -6.89
CA GLY A 121 9.20 14.44 -8.21
C GLY A 121 8.81 12.96 -8.34
N GLY A 122 9.37 12.07 -7.54
CA GLY A 122 8.93 10.68 -7.39
C GLY A 122 7.59 10.61 -6.64
N THR A 123 7.48 11.30 -5.51
CA THR A 123 6.21 11.43 -4.76
C THR A 123 5.10 12.00 -5.64
N TYR A 124 5.37 13.10 -6.37
CA TYR A 124 4.39 13.69 -7.31
C TYR A 124 3.89 12.65 -8.31
N ARG A 125 4.81 11.90 -8.95
CA ARG A 125 4.45 10.86 -9.92
C ARG A 125 3.53 9.81 -9.31
N VAL A 126 3.90 9.24 -8.16
CA VAL A 126 3.07 8.22 -7.47
C VAL A 126 1.67 8.75 -7.17
N VAL A 127 1.57 9.95 -6.59
CA VAL A 127 0.28 10.51 -6.18
C VAL A 127 -0.58 10.91 -7.39
N SER A 128 0.03 11.48 -8.43
CA SER A 128 -0.63 11.88 -9.67
C SER A 128 -1.12 10.68 -10.51
N ASP A 129 -0.43 9.54 -10.41
CA ASP A 129 -0.81 8.29 -11.10
C ASP A 129 -1.97 7.57 -10.39
N GLY A 130 -2.38 8.04 -9.22
CA GLY A 130 -3.54 7.54 -8.48
C GLY A 130 -3.20 7.37 -7.01
N CYS A 131 -3.96 8.03 -6.15
CA CYS A 131 -3.81 7.93 -4.70
C CYS A 131 -5.15 8.12 -4.00
N ARG A 132 -5.48 7.17 -3.12
CA ARG A 132 -6.68 7.19 -2.28
C ARG A 132 -6.27 6.94 -0.83
N ILE A 133 -6.51 7.92 0.03
CA ILE A 133 -6.27 7.81 1.46
C ILE A 133 -7.14 6.70 2.05
N LEU A 134 -6.53 5.82 2.85
CA LEU A 134 -7.21 4.80 3.63
C LEU A 134 -7.20 5.13 5.13
N TYR A 135 -6.11 5.71 5.62
CA TYR A 135 -5.91 6.15 7.00
C TYR A 135 -4.95 7.36 7.02
N ASP A 136 -5.28 8.45 7.71
CA ASP A 136 -4.43 9.65 7.75
C ASP A 136 -4.71 10.52 8.99
N PRO A 137 -4.39 10.05 10.21
CA PRO A 137 -4.71 10.73 11.46
C PRO A 137 -4.06 12.12 11.59
N ALA A 138 -2.93 12.34 10.89
CA ALA A 138 -2.17 13.58 10.93
C ALA A 138 -2.39 14.49 9.69
N ALA A 139 -3.32 14.11 8.80
CA ALA A 139 -3.61 14.82 7.56
C ALA A 139 -2.37 15.04 6.65
N LEU A 140 -1.39 14.13 6.70
CA LEU A 140 -0.16 14.20 5.91
C LEU A 140 -0.46 13.93 4.43
N LEU A 141 -1.18 12.85 4.16
CA LEU A 141 -1.57 12.43 2.81
C LEU A 141 -2.61 13.40 2.23
N GLU A 142 -3.49 13.95 3.05
CA GLU A 142 -4.43 14.98 2.63
C GLU A 142 -3.72 16.26 2.16
N LYS A 143 -2.75 16.75 2.93
CA LYS A 143 -1.93 17.92 2.53
C LYS A 143 -1.19 17.65 1.22
N LEU A 144 -0.58 16.48 1.09
CA LEU A 144 0.11 16.05 -0.13
C LEU A 144 -0.83 16.02 -1.34
N LEU A 145 -2.01 15.41 -1.21
CA LEU A 145 -3.00 15.35 -2.28
C LEU A 145 -3.48 16.74 -2.71
N ARG A 146 -3.66 17.66 -1.76
CA ARG A 146 -4.01 19.06 -2.08
C ARG A 146 -2.89 19.74 -2.87
N ALA A 147 -1.63 19.57 -2.47
CA ALA A 147 -0.49 20.15 -3.17
C ALA A 147 -0.34 19.59 -4.60
N VAL A 148 -0.52 18.28 -4.79
CA VAL A 148 -0.46 17.66 -6.12
C VAL A 148 -1.59 18.13 -7.04
N ARG A 149 -2.79 18.38 -6.51
CA ARG A 149 -3.94 18.89 -7.30
C ARG A 149 -3.82 20.35 -7.71
N GLN A 150 -2.95 21.11 -7.06
CA GLN A 150 -2.71 22.54 -7.35
C GLN A 150 -1.58 22.76 -8.37
N ASN A 151 -0.81 21.70 -8.68
CA ASN A 151 0.24 21.69 -9.69
C ASN A 151 -0.29 21.19 -11.04
#